data_AF-A0A7U9MZ14-F1
#
_entry.id   AF-A0A7U9MZ14-F1
#
_cell.length_a   1.000
_cell.length_b   1.000
_cell.length_c   1.000
_cell.angle_alpha   90.00
_cell.angle_beta   90.00
_cell.angle_gamma   90.00
#
_symmetry.space_group_name_H-M   'P 1'
#
loop_
_entity.id
_entity.type
_entity.pdbx_description
1 polymer ?
#
loop_
_entity_poly.entity_id
_entity_poly.type
_entity_poly.pdbx_seq_one_letter_code
_entity_poly.pdbx_strand_id
1 'polypeptide(L)'
;MARTFRIEEEELLSIAHFPVKALFDMVPDSCFKSTIKYISNNSGFGENYGACVFWNDLDDYDKQNTPFYDGAEFGLHNGDEVIISTKELLYYLNLICKKYCEDHPEDNVEIMKYIDDFKIINKLC
;
A
#
# COMPACT_ATOMS: atom_id res chain seq x y z
N MET A 1 -18.63 -3.49 -15.86
CA MET A 1 -18.23 -2.09 -15.53
C MET A 1 -16.80 -2.17 -15.05
N ALA A 2 -15.91 -1.29 -15.51
CA ALA A 2 -14.58 -1.19 -14.93
C ALA A 2 -14.72 -0.76 -13.46
N ARG A 3 -13.97 -1.39 -12.56
CA ARG A 3 -13.94 -1.01 -11.15
C ARG A 3 -13.50 0.44 -11.02
N THR A 4 -14.27 1.25 -10.31
CA THR A 4 -13.96 2.68 -10.08
C THR A 4 -12.99 2.84 -8.92
N PHE A 5 -13.04 1.95 -7.94
CA PHE A 5 -12.19 1.97 -6.75
C PHE A 5 -11.54 0.60 -6.54
N ARG A 6 -10.32 0.61 -6.00
CA ARG A 6 -9.62 -0.59 -5.56
C ARG A 6 -10.10 -1.03 -4.19
N ILE A 7 -10.41 -0.07 -3.31
CA ILE A 7 -10.92 -0.32 -1.96
C ILE A 7 -12.26 0.40 -1.83
N GLU A 8 -13.31 -0.32 -1.46
CA GLU A 8 -14.62 0.24 -1.13
C GLU A 8 -14.67 0.71 0.32
N GLU A 9 -15.61 1.59 0.68
CA GLU A 9 -15.70 2.14 2.04
C GLU A 9 -15.96 1.05 3.09
N GLU A 10 -16.75 0.03 2.76
CA GLU A 10 -17.07 -1.07 3.68
C GLU A 10 -15.92 -2.06 3.88
N GLU A 11 -14.87 -1.96 3.04
CA GLU A 11 -13.66 -2.78 3.15
C GLU A 11 -12.56 -2.09 3.96
N LEU A 12 -12.77 -0.84 4.38
CA LEU A 12 -11.84 -0.15 5.28
C LEU A 12 -11.91 -0.78 6.67
N LEU A 13 -10.74 -1.13 7.22
CA LEU A 13 -10.63 -1.59 8.61
C LEU A 13 -10.98 -0.49 9.63
N SER A 14 -10.84 0.77 9.22
CA SER A 14 -11.18 1.97 9.99
C SER A 14 -11.44 3.12 9.04
N ILE A 15 -12.36 4.03 9.39
CA ILE A 15 -12.62 5.25 8.60
C ILE A 15 -11.36 6.13 8.48
N ALA A 16 -10.47 6.07 9.46
CA ALA A 16 -9.18 6.78 9.41
C ALA A 16 -8.23 6.24 8.34
N HIS A 17 -8.50 5.05 7.75
CA HIS A 17 -7.68 4.47 6.69
C HIS A 17 -8.07 5.01 5.29
N PHE A 18 -8.88 6.06 5.23
CA PHE A 18 -9.22 6.72 3.97
C PHE A 18 -8.00 7.08 3.10
N PRO A 19 -6.86 7.60 3.64
CA PRO A 19 -5.67 7.87 2.84
C PRO A 19 -5.13 6.64 2.10
N VAL A 20 -5.26 5.44 2.68
CA VAL A 20 -4.85 4.17 2.05
C VAL A 20 -5.68 3.92 0.80
N LYS A 21 -7.01 4.02 0.91
CA LYS A 21 -7.94 3.91 -0.22
C LYS A 21 -7.63 4.96 -1.29
N ALA A 22 -7.60 6.22 -0.89
CA ALA A 22 -7.42 7.34 -1.80
C ALA A 22 -6.13 7.20 -2.61
N LEU A 23 -5.02 6.81 -1.98
CA LEU A 23 -3.76 6.67 -2.67
C LEU A 23 -3.72 5.46 -3.61
N PHE A 24 -4.23 4.28 -3.21
CA PHE A 24 -4.27 3.12 -4.09
C PHE A 24 -5.21 3.31 -5.29
N ASP A 25 -6.30 4.07 -5.11
CA ASP A 25 -7.22 4.42 -6.20
C ASP A 25 -6.55 5.32 -7.27
N MET A 26 -5.49 6.06 -6.90
CA MET A 26 -4.72 6.87 -7.85
C MET A 26 -3.74 6.06 -8.69
N VAL A 27 -3.35 4.86 -8.24
CA VAL A 27 -2.37 4.03 -8.94
C VAL A 27 -3.01 3.44 -10.20
N PRO A 28 -2.56 3.82 -11.42
CA PRO A 28 -3.11 3.24 -12.64
C PRO A 28 -2.68 1.77 -12.79
N ASP A 29 -3.49 0.96 -13.48
CA ASP A 29 -3.18 -0.46 -13.71
C ASP A 29 -1.79 -0.67 -14.33
N SER A 30 -1.37 0.23 -15.24
CA SER A 30 -0.05 0.20 -15.86
C SER A 30 1.13 0.30 -14.87
N CYS A 31 0.90 0.88 -13.69
CA CYS A 31 1.90 1.02 -12.64
C CYS A 31 1.65 0.07 -11.46
N PHE A 32 0.48 -0.56 -11.38
CA PHE A 32 0.05 -1.33 -10.21
C PHE A 32 1.06 -2.41 -9.84
N LYS A 33 1.50 -3.21 -10.81
CA LYS A 33 2.46 -4.29 -10.54
C LYS A 33 3.80 -3.79 -9.99
N SER A 34 4.34 -2.70 -10.54
CA SER A 34 5.55 -2.07 -9.99
C SER A 34 5.31 -1.53 -8.58
N THR A 35 4.16 -0.91 -8.32
CA THR A 35 3.80 -0.41 -6.98
C THR A 35 3.77 -1.54 -5.96
N ILE A 36 3.10 -2.66 -6.26
CA ILE A 36 3.07 -3.83 -5.37
C ILE A 36 4.47 -4.39 -5.13
N LYS A 37 5.33 -4.43 -6.16
CA LYS A 37 6.73 -4.84 -6.01
C LYS A 37 7.53 -3.92 -5.09
N TYR A 38 7.33 -2.60 -5.14
CA TYR A 38 8.04 -1.69 -4.24
C TYR A 38 7.60 -1.91 -2.79
N ILE A 39 6.28 -1.93 -2.56
CA ILE A 39 5.71 -2.13 -1.24
C ILE A 39 6.12 -3.50 -0.67
N SER A 40 6.19 -4.55 -1.51
CA SER A 40 6.62 -5.87 -1.05
C SER A 40 8.05 -5.91 -0.52
N ASN A 41 8.87 -4.94 -0.90
CA ASN A 41 10.24 -4.77 -0.44
C ASN A 41 10.36 -3.68 0.65
N ASN A 42 9.24 -3.29 1.28
CA ASN A 42 9.17 -2.20 2.26
C ASN A 42 9.73 -0.87 1.73
N SER A 43 9.41 -0.56 0.48
CA SER A 43 9.74 0.71 -0.14
C SER A 43 8.47 1.41 -0.62
N GLY A 44 8.38 2.70 -0.29
CA GLY A 44 7.25 3.54 -0.58
C GLY A 44 7.04 3.85 -2.06
N PHE A 45 5.96 4.56 -2.34
CA PHE A 45 5.66 5.11 -3.67
C PHE A 45 4.94 6.45 -3.53
N GLY A 46 5.06 7.30 -4.55
CA GLY A 46 4.37 8.58 -4.61
C GLY A 46 3.43 8.64 -5.81
N GLU A 47 2.31 9.33 -5.62
CA GLU A 47 1.40 9.76 -6.68
C GLU A 47 1.23 11.28 -6.60
N ASN A 48 0.56 11.89 -7.60
CA ASN A 48 0.46 13.36 -7.71
C ASN A 48 -0.09 14.07 -6.45
N TYR A 49 -0.83 13.35 -5.60
CA TYR A 49 -1.63 13.90 -4.51
C TYR A 49 -1.38 13.19 -3.18
N GLY A 50 -0.32 12.38 -3.07
CA GLY A 50 0.02 11.70 -1.83
C GLY A 50 1.17 10.72 -1.98
N ALA A 51 1.59 10.12 -0.87
CA ALA A 51 2.64 9.13 -0.86
C ALA A 51 2.39 8.06 0.21
N CYS A 52 2.91 6.88 -0.06
CA CYS A 52 3.11 5.80 0.89
C CYS A 52 4.59 5.79 1.24
N VAL A 53 4.91 5.85 2.53
CA VAL A 53 6.28 5.96 3.04
C VAL A 53 6.49 4.92 4.14
N PHE A 54 7.56 4.14 4.02
CA PHE A 54 8.01 3.29 5.12
C PHE A 54 8.97 4.06 6.01
N TRP A 55 9.05 3.73 7.30
CA TRP A 55 9.97 4.42 8.21
C TRP A 55 11.43 4.39 7.72
N ASN A 56 11.82 3.33 7.02
CA ASN A 56 13.16 3.21 6.46
C ASN A 56 13.42 4.11 5.25
N ASP A 57 12.37 4.57 4.55
CA ASP A 57 12.47 5.51 3.44
C ASP A 57 12.81 6.92 3.91
N LEU A 58 12.53 7.24 5.18
CA LEU A 58 12.83 8.54 5.78
C LEU A 58 14.35 8.78 5.86
N ASP A 59 14.75 10.03 5.65
CA ASP A 59 16.15 10.43 5.87
C ASP A 59 16.48 10.58 7.36
N ASP A 60 17.75 10.79 7.69
CA ASP A 60 18.21 10.90 9.09
C ASP A 60 17.62 12.11 9.82
N TYR A 61 17.23 13.17 9.11
CA TYR A 61 16.63 14.36 9.70
C TYR A 61 15.17 14.08 10.08
N ASP A 62 14.42 13.45 9.19
CA ASP A 62 13.02 13.07 9.43
C ASP A 62 12.93 12.01 10.53
N LYS A 63 13.82 11.00 10.52
CA LYS A 63 13.88 9.96 11.56
C LYS A 63 14.14 10.49 12.97
N GLN A 64 14.80 11.65 13.12
CA GLN A 64 14.99 12.28 14.43
C GLN A 64 13.69 12.83 15.02
N ASN A 65 12.73 13.18 14.16
CA ASN A 65 11.46 13.78 14.54
C ASN A 65 10.28 12.81 14.44
N THR A 66 10.49 11.65 13.82
CA THR A 66 9.45 10.64 13.58
C THR A 66 9.69 9.36 14.39
N PRO A 67 8.83 9.03 15.37
CA PRO A 67 8.90 7.77 16.09
C PRO A 67 8.91 6.58 15.12
N PHE A 68 9.64 5.53 15.50
CA PHE A 68 9.61 4.28 14.73
C PHE A 68 8.18 3.76 14.61
N TYR A 69 7.80 3.39 13.39
CA TYR A 69 6.56 2.68 13.09
C TYR A 69 6.84 1.47 12.20
N ASP A 70 6.04 0.42 12.39
CA ASP A 70 5.96 -0.70 11.47
C ASP A 70 4.87 -0.44 10.42
N GLY A 71 4.90 -1.17 9.31
CA GLY A 71 4.00 -0.93 8.19
C GLY A 71 4.38 0.33 7.42
N ALA A 72 3.38 1.17 7.11
CA ALA A 72 3.58 2.33 6.26
C ALA A 72 2.68 3.50 6.64
N GLU A 73 3.19 4.70 6.41
CA GLU A 73 2.46 5.96 6.44
C GLU A 73 1.86 6.24 5.07
N PHE A 74 0.59 6.62 5.05
CA PHE A 74 -0.11 7.09 3.86
C PHE A 74 -0.52 8.54 4.09
N GLY A 75 0.11 9.46 3.38
CA GLY A 75 -0.15 10.90 3.45
C GLY A 75 -0.76 11.43 2.16
N LEU A 76 -1.74 12.32 2.29
CA LEU A 76 -2.36 13.05 1.19
C LEU A 76 -1.94 14.53 1.23
N HIS A 77 -1.94 15.17 0.06
CA HIS A 77 -1.54 16.58 -0.08
C HIS A 77 -2.41 17.59 0.70
N ASN A 78 -3.60 17.18 1.14
CA ASN A 78 -4.53 18.00 1.93
C ASN A 78 -4.19 17.97 3.43
N GLY A 79 -3.18 17.19 3.84
CA GLY A 79 -2.76 17.02 5.23
C GLY A 79 -3.38 15.83 5.94
N ASP A 80 -4.25 15.05 5.28
CA ASP A 80 -4.75 13.80 5.86
C ASP A 80 -3.64 12.74 5.80
N GLU A 81 -3.33 12.15 6.94
CA GLU A 81 -2.31 11.12 7.06
C GLU A 81 -2.76 9.98 7.98
N VAL A 82 -2.24 8.78 7.74
CA VAL A 82 -2.43 7.65 8.63
C VAL A 82 -1.22 6.73 8.57
N ILE A 83 -0.77 6.28 9.74
CA ILE A 83 0.20 5.19 9.86
C ILE A 83 -0.60 3.92 10.12
N ILE A 84 -0.43 2.91 9.26
CA ILE A 84 -1.03 1.59 9.44
C ILE A 84 0.04 0.55 9.72
N SER A 85 -0.29 -0.41 10.57
CA SER A 85 0.61 -1.52 10.90
C SER A 85 0.89 -2.41 9.69
N THR A 86 1.95 -3.20 9.79
CA THR A 86 2.31 -4.19 8.75
C THR A 86 1.16 -5.17 8.44
N LYS A 87 0.36 -5.53 9.45
CA LYS A 87 -0.77 -6.45 9.29
C LYS A 87 -1.95 -5.81 8.55
N GLU A 88 -2.24 -4.55 8.85
CA GLU A 88 -3.27 -3.78 8.15
C GLU A 88 -2.86 -3.52 6.70
N LEU A 89 -1.58 -3.22 6.46
CA LEU A 89 -1.04 -3.12 5.11
C LEU A 89 -1.17 -4.45 4.35
N LEU A 90 -0.81 -5.59 4.96
CA LEU A 90 -1.00 -6.91 4.34
C LEU A 90 -2.48 -7.17 4.00
N TYR A 91 -3.42 -6.78 4.86
CA TYR A 91 -4.84 -6.90 4.58
C TYR A 91 -5.22 -6.16 3.29
N TYR A 92 -4.85 -4.88 3.18
CA TYR A 92 -5.15 -4.08 2.00
C TYR A 92 -4.44 -4.60 0.74
N LEU A 93 -3.17 -5.01 0.85
CA LEU A 93 -2.44 -5.61 -0.25
C LEU A 93 -3.13 -6.86 -0.81
N ASN A 94 -3.57 -7.78 0.06
CA ASN A 94 -4.31 -8.96 -0.38
C ASN A 94 -5.61 -8.58 -1.09
N LEU A 95 -6.34 -7.59 -0.55
CA LEU A 95 -7.59 -7.12 -1.12
C LEU A 95 -7.41 -6.56 -2.53
N ILE A 96 -6.51 -5.58 -2.69
CA ILE A 96 -6.31 -4.88 -3.97
C ILE A 96 -5.66 -5.79 -5.01
N CYS A 97 -4.73 -6.66 -4.61
CA CYS A 97 -4.09 -7.61 -5.51
C CYS A 97 -5.08 -8.65 -6.02
N LYS A 98 -5.95 -9.18 -5.14
CA LYS A 98 -7.02 -10.10 -5.56
C LYS A 98 -7.91 -9.44 -6.60
N LYS A 99 -8.37 -8.21 -6.34
CA LYS A 99 -9.23 -7.47 -7.28
C LYS A 99 -8.53 -7.20 -8.61
N TYR A 100 -7.27 -6.76 -8.59
CA TYR A 100 -6.49 -6.53 -9.80
C TYR A 100 -6.35 -7.82 -10.63
N CYS A 101 -6.01 -8.95 -10.01
CA CYS A 101 -5.82 -10.21 -10.71
C CYS A 101 -7.12 -10.86 -11.25
N GLU A 102 -8.29 -10.40 -10.81
CA GLU A 102 -9.56 -10.79 -11.44
C GLU A 102 -9.72 -10.16 -12.84
N ASP A 103 -9.15 -8.97 -13.04
CA ASP A 103 -9.17 -8.25 -14.32
C ASP A 103 -7.89 -8.55 -15.15
N HIS A 104 -6.77 -8.86 -14.51
CA HIS A 104 -5.45 -9.14 -15.10
C HIS A 104 -4.89 -10.51 -14.65
N PRO A 105 -5.53 -11.63 -15.03
CA PRO A 105 -5.17 -12.96 -14.54
C PRO A 105 -3.74 -13.39 -14.92
N GLU A 106 -3.16 -12.85 -16.00
CA GLU A 106 -1.79 -13.09 -16.44
C GLU A 106 -0.74 -12.65 -15.41
N ASP A 107 -1.05 -11.65 -14.59
CA ASP A 107 -0.12 -11.09 -13.60
C ASP A 107 -0.19 -11.84 -12.25
N ASN A 108 -1.16 -12.73 -12.06
CA ASN A 108 -1.47 -13.34 -10.76
C ASN A 108 -0.26 -14.05 -10.13
N VAL A 109 0.45 -14.87 -10.91
CA VAL A 109 1.63 -15.60 -10.40
C VAL A 109 2.70 -14.64 -9.87
N GLU A 110 2.93 -13.53 -10.57
CA GLU A 110 3.94 -12.55 -10.18
C GLU A 110 3.51 -11.72 -8.97
N ILE A 111 2.26 -11.26 -8.95
CA ILE A 111 1.69 -10.49 -7.83
C ILE A 111 1.66 -11.31 -6.54
N MET A 112 1.23 -12.57 -6.60
CA MET A 112 1.19 -13.43 -5.40
C MET A 112 2.58 -13.69 -4.84
N LYS A 113 3.59 -13.79 -5.71
CA LYS A 113 4.98 -13.86 -5.27
C LYS A 113 5.39 -12.60 -4.48
N TYR A 114 5.04 -11.41 -4.94
CA TYR A 114 5.31 -10.17 -4.19
C TYR A 114 4.63 -10.16 -2.82
N ILE A 115 3.38 -10.65 -2.75
CA ILE A 115 2.68 -10.76 -1.46
C ILE A 115 3.36 -11.75 -0.51
N ASP A 116 3.86 -12.87 -1.02
CA ASP A 116 4.59 -13.84 -0.20
C ASP A 116 5.97 -13.32 0.24
N ASP A 117 6.69 -12.62 -0.65
CA ASP A 117 7.95 -11.95 -0.31
C ASP A 117 7.73 -10.93 0.83
N PHE A 118 6.65 -10.15 0.77
CA PHE A 118 6.28 -9.20 1.83
C PHE A 118 6.04 -9.91 3.18
N LYS A 119 5.33 -11.05 3.19
CA LYS A 119 5.10 -11.84 4.42
C LYS A 119 6.40 -12.37 5.00
N ILE A 120 7.31 -12.84 4.15
CA ILE A 120 8.62 -13.39 4.57
C ILE A 120 9.47 -12.28 5.18
N ILE A 121 9.63 -11.15 4.50
CA ILE A 121 10.42 -10.00 4.96
C ILE A 121 9.91 -9.51 6.31
N ASN A 122 8.59 -9.43 6.46
CA ASN A 122 7.96 -8.91 7.67
C ASN A 122 7.60 -9.97 8.72
N LYS A 123 8.03 -11.22 8.53
CA LYS A 123 7.83 -12.34 9.49
C LYS A 123 6.36 -12.55 9.90
N LEU A 124 5.46 -12.51 8.92
CA LEU A 124 4.01 -12.68 9.12
C LEU A 124 3.54 -14.14 8.96
N CYS A 125 4.46 -15.10 9.03
CA CYS A 125 4.26 -16.54 8.84
C CYS A 125 3.83 -17.25 10.13
#